data_AF-A0A3M1R8V2-F1
#
_entry.id   AF-A0A3M1R8V2-F1
#
_cell.length_a   1.000
_cell.length_b   1.000
_cell.length_c   1.000
_cell.angle_alpha   90.00
_cell.angle_beta   90.00
_cell.angle_gamma   90.00
#
_symmetry.space_group_name_H-M   'P 1'
#
loop_
_entity.id
_entity.type
_entity.pdbx_description
1 polymer ?
#
loop_
_entity_poly.entity_id
_entity_poly.type
_entity_poly.pdbx_seq_one_letter_code
_entity_poly.pdbx_strand_id
1 'polypeptide(L)'
;ALTRRMDTLAHRMDALAQAQETLTQRVDALAQAQETLTRRVDTLAQTQEALTQQVRQLTGQVERLVEVQTRMATDLERLKGSDLERRYREQAHAYFHRLIRRASVLSGERLALLLDEAVSRGELSEEEAEQILQADVVIQGRHRHTQQEVYVVVEVSWGVGIDDVERAAKRATLLSRLGLPTIPVVAGTWVTPDAAVVARTKKVWQVTDGRVESPEES
;
A
#
# COMPACT_ATOMS: atom_id res chain seq x y z
N ALA A 1 64.97 -76.91 -32.19
CA ALA A 1 63.92 -75.96 -32.61
C ALA A 1 62.69 -76.00 -31.71
N LEU A 2 62.18 -77.21 -31.38
CA LEU A 2 60.99 -77.39 -30.54
C LEU A 2 61.18 -76.85 -29.10
N THR A 3 62.31 -77.14 -28.44
CA THR A 3 62.62 -76.67 -27.08
C THR A 3 62.55 -75.15 -26.95
N ARG A 4 63.25 -74.40 -27.83
CA ARG A 4 63.19 -72.92 -27.84
C ARG A 4 61.78 -72.38 -28.06
N ARG A 5 60.96 -73.08 -28.85
CA ARG A 5 59.57 -72.69 -29.11
C ARG A 5 58.68 -72.94 -27.90
N MET A 6 58.94 -74.00 -27.13
CA MET A 6 58.29 -74.25 -25.83
C MET A 6 58.74 -73.24 -24.77
N ASP A 7 60.02 -72.90 -24.69
CA ASP A 7 60.53 -71.88 -23.76
C ASP A 7 59.90 -70.51 -24.06
N THR A 8 59.80 -70.14 -25.34
CA THR A 8 59.15 -68.89 -25.76
C THR A 8 57.66 -68.88 -25.41
N LEU A 9 56.97 -70.02 -25.54
CA LEU A 9 55.57 -70.16 -25.18
C LEU A 9 55.37 -70.02 -23.67
N ALA A 10 56.23 -70.66 -22.86
CA ALA A 10 56.20 -70.55 -21.40
C ALA A 10 56.35 -69.09 -20.93
N HIS A 11 57.36 -68.37 -21.45
CA HIS A 11 57.55 -66.95 -21.11
C HIS A 11 56.35 -66.08 -21.51
N ARG A 12 55.67 -66.38 -22.64
CA ARG A 12 54.45 -65.68 -23.05
C ARG A 12 53.27 -66.00 -22.13
N MET A 13 53.15 -67.24 -21.66
CA MET A 13 52.12 -67.64 -20.70
C MET A 13 52.32 -66.95 -19.35
N ASP A 14 53.57 -66.85 -18.87
CA ASP A 14 53.88 -66.13 -17.62
C ASP A 14 53.59 -64.63 -17.74
N ALA A 15 53.98 -64.01 -18.86
CA ALA A 15 53.66 -62.60 -19.11
C ALA A 15 52.15 -62.34 -19.22
N LEU A 16 51.40 -63.27 -19.83
CA LEU A 16 49.94 -63.20 -19.89
C LEU A 16 49.31 -63.35 -18.49
N ALA A 17 49.83 -64.25 -17.66
CA ALA A 17 49.36 -64.45 -16.29
C ALA A 17 49.56 -63.17 -15.45
N GLN A 18 50.73 -62.54 -15.53
CA GLN A 18 51.03 -61.27 -14.85
C GLN A 18 50.15 -60.12 -15.35
N ALA A 19 49.92 -60.04 -16.67
CA ALA A 19 49.03 -59.04 -17.26
C ALA A 19 47.58 -59.24 -16.79
N GLN A 20 47.12 -60.48 -16.69
CA GLN A 20 45.80 -60.83 -16.18
C GLN A 20 45.66 -60.46 -14.70
N GLU A 21 46.66 -60.78 -13.87
CA GLU A 21 46.65 -60.39 -12.45
C GLU A 21 46.59 -58.87 -12.27
N THR A 22 47.39 -58.13 -13.04
CA THR A 22 47.37 -56.66 -13.04
C THR A 22 46.00 -56.12 -13.48
N LEU A 23 45.38 -56.74 -14.49
CA LEU A 23 44.05 -56.35 -14.96
C LEU A 23 43.00 -56.59 -13.87
N THR A 24 43.03 -57.75 -13.19
CA THR A 24 42.13 -58.06 -12.08
C THR A 24 42.25 -57.01 -10.97
N GLN A 25 43.47 -56.67 -10.55
CA GLN A 25 43.69 -55.64 -9.54
C GLN A 25 43.13 -54.26 -9.95
N ARG A 26 43.27 -53.89 -11.24
CA ARG A 26 42.68 -52.64 -11.77
C ARG A 26 41.15 -52.68 -11.79
N VAL A 27 40.56 -53.81 -12.16
CA VAL A 27 39.11 -54.00 -12.14
C VAL A 27 38.57 -53.89 -10.71
N ASP A 28 39.24 -54.50 -9.74
CA ASP A 28 38.85 -54.42 -8.32
C ASP A 28 38.95 -52.97 -7.80
N ALA A 29 40.03 -52.26 -8.13
CA ALA A 29 40.19 -50.85 -7.76
C ALA A 29 39.11 -49.96 -8.40
N LEU A 30 38.75 -50.20 -9.67
CA LEU A 30 37.66 -49.50 -10.35
C LEU A 30 36.29 -49.80 -9.72
N ALA A 31 36.05 -51.05 -9.31
CA ALA A 31 34.81 -51.42 -8.61
C ALA A 31 34.67 -50.68 -7.28
N GLN A 32 35.74 -50.59 -6.49
CA GLN A 32 35.76 -49.83 -5.23
C GLN A 32 35.57 -48.31 -5.45
N ALA A 33 36.21 -47.75 -6.48
CA ALA A 33 36.05 -46.35 -6.84
C ALA A 33 34.60 -46.05 -7.28
N GLN A 34 33.99 -46.94 -8.06
CA GLN A 34 32.60 -46.84 -8.48
C GLN A 34 31.65 -46.88 -7.28
N GLU A 35 31.84 -47.82 -6.34
CA GLU A 35 31.01 -47.91 -5.13
C GLU A 35 31.12 -46.63 -4.28
N THR A 36 32.33 -46.08 -4.15
CA THR A 36 32.55 -44.81 -3.44
C THR A 36 31.86 -43.64 -4.14
N LEU A 37 31.90 -43.60 -5.47
CA LEU A 37 31.22 -42.58 -6.27
C LEU A 37 29.70 -42.67 -6.10
N THR A 38 29.12 -43.88 -6.16
CA THR A 38 27.68 -44.10 -5.94
C THR A 38 27.24 -43.55 -4.59
N ARG A 39 27.95 -43.88 -3.50
CA ARG A 39 27.63 -43.35 -2.16
C ARG A 39 27.70 -41.82 -2.10
N ARG A 40 28.66 -41.20 -2.80
CA ARG A 40 28.77 -39.73 -2.88
C ARG A 40 27.61 -39.12 -3.65
N VAL A 41 27.20 -39.73 -4.77
CA VAL A 41 26.05 -39.29 -5.55
C VAL A 41 24.76 -39.39 -4.73
N ASP A 42 24.56 -40.49 -4.00
CA ASP A 42 23.40 -40.67 -3.13
C ASP A 42 23.36 -39.60 -2.02
N THR A 43 24.51 -39.32 -1.41
CA THR A 43 24.63 -38.26 -0.40
C THR A 43 24.30 -36.89 -0.99
N LEU A 44 24.82 -36.58 -2.19
CA LEU A 44 24.52 -35.32 -2.87
C LEU A 44 23.04 -35.18 -3.20
N ALA A 45 22.40 -36.26 -3.69
CA ALA A 45 20.96 -36.26 -3.98
C ALA A 45 20.13 -35.95 -2.72
N GLN A 46 20.47 -36.56 -1.58
CA GLN A 46 19.80 -36.28 -0.31
C GLN A 46 19.99 -34.82 0.15
N THR A 47 21.21 -34.28 0.03
CA THR A 47 21.46 -32.88 0.37
C THR A 47 20.71 -31.90 -0.54
N GLN A 48 20.62 -32.22 -1.84
CA GLN A 48 19.89 -31.42 -2.80
C GLN A 48 18.39 -31.42 -2.51
N GLU A 49 17.83 -32.57 -2.12
CA GLU A 49 16.42 -32.68 -1.71
C GLU A 49 16.15 -31.83 -0.45
N ALA A 50 17.00 -31.95 0.58
CA ALA A 50 16.87 -31.17 1.81
C ALA A 50 16.95 -29.66 1.54
N LEU A 51 17.90 -29.22 0.70
CA LEU A 51 18.01 -27.82 0.29
C LEU A 51 16.78 -27.36 -0.48
N THR A 52 16.24 -28.20 -1.38
CA THR A 52 15.02 -27.88 -2.13
C THR A 52 13.83 -27.67 -1.19
N GLN A 53 13.70 -28.51 -0.15
CA GLN A 53 12.65 -28.37 0.86
C GLN A 53 12.83 -27.08 1.67
N GLN A 54 14.06 -26.75 2.11
CA GLN A 54 14.35 -25.51 2.82
C GLN A 54 14.04 -24.27 1.97
N VAL A 55 14.42 -24.28 0.69
CA VAL A 55 14.10 -23.19 -0.24
C VAL A 55 12.59 -23.01 -0.37
N ARG A 56 11.81 -24.09 -0.53
CA ARG A 56 10.34 -24.01 -0.58
C ARG A 56 9.74 -23.42 0.70
N GLN A 57 10.26 -23.80 1.87
CA GLN A 57 9.82 -23.25 3.15
C GLN A 57 10.13 -21.75 3.27
N LEU A 58 11.33 -21.34 2.87
CA LEU A 58 11.73 -19.93 2.85
C LEU A 58 10.87 -19.11 1.89
N THR A 59 10.59 -19.62 0.68
CA THR A 59 9.68 -18.96 -0.27
C THR A 59 8.31 -18.73 0.36
N GLY A 60 7.71 -19.74 0.99
CA GLY A 60 6.42 -19.59 1.66
C GLY A 60 6.45 -18.70 2.92
N GLN A 61 7.61 -18.51 3.55
CA GLN A 61 7.77 -17.50 4.61
C GLN A 61 7.84 -16.09 4.03
N VAL A 62 8.58 -15.89 2.94
CA VAL A 62 8.69 -14.60 2.24
C VAL A 62 7.33 -14.16 1.71
N GLU A 63 6.56 -15.04 1.07
CA GLU A 63 5.21 -14.73 0.58
C GLU A 63 4.29 -14.24 1.70
N ARG A 64 4.31 -14.91 2.86
CA ARG A 64 3.53 -14.48 4.04
C ARG A 64 4.00 -13.14 4.59
N LEU A 65 5.31 -12.88 4.60
CA LEU A 65 5.84 -11.58 5.04
C LEU A 65 5.39 -10.45 4.11
N VAL A 66 5.38 -10.69 2.79
CA VAL A 66 4.88 -9.72 1.80
C VAL A 66 3.40 -9.45 2.01
N GLU A 67 2.59 -10.48 2.26
CA GLU A 67 1.16 -10.32 2.54
C GLU A 67 0.91 -9.50 3.81
N VAL A 68 1.61 -9.80 4.91
CA VAL A 68 1.52 -9.05 6.17
C VAL A 68 1.98 -7.61 5.98
N GLN A 69 3.08 -7.39 5.27
CA GLN A 69 3.60 -6.04 4.99
C GLN A 69 2.59 -5.21 4.18
N THR A 70 1.93 -5.83 3.20
CA THR A 70 0.90 -5.15 2.39
C THR A 70 -0.30 -4.75 3.24
N ARG A 71 -0.78 -5.66 4.11
CA ARG A 71 -1.87 -5.35 5.05
C ARG A 71 -1.49 -4.23 6.02
N MET A 72 -0.29 -4.30 6.58
CA MET A 72 0.22 -3.25 7.48
C MET A 72 0.30 -1.89 6.79
N ALA A 73 0.72 -1.84 5.52
CA ALA A 73 0.74 -0.59 4.75
C ALA A 73 -0.67 0.01 4.61
N THR A 74 -1.66 -0.80 4.23
CA THR A 74 -3.06 -0.36 4.13
C THR A 74 -3.62 0.10 5.47
N ASP A 75 -3.35 -0.63 6.56
CA ASP A 75 -3.83 -0.24 7.89
C ASP A 75 -3.20 1.08 8.36
N LEU A 76 -1.93 1.31 8.04
CA LEU A 76 -1.24 2.57 8.34
C LEU A 76 -1.80 3.74 7.52
N GLU A 77 -2.13 3.53 6.25
CA GLU A 77 -2.78 4.55 5.42
C GLU A 77 -4.14 4.96 6.01
N ARG A 78 -4.95 3.99 6.41
CA ARG A 78 -6.24 4.25 7.08
C ARG A 78 -6.06 4.99 8.40
N LEU A 79 -5.10 4.57 9.23
CA LEU A 79 -4.83 5.21 10.52
C LEU A 79 -4.37 6.66 10.35
N LYS A 80 -3.51 6.93 9.37
CA LYS A 80 -3.05 8.30 9.04
C LYS A 80 -4.21 9.18 8.59
N GLY A 81 -5.10 8.67 7.74
CA GLY A 81 -6.31 9.38 7.32
C GLY A 81 -7.20 9.74 8.50
N SER A 82 -7.56 8.75 9.33
CA SER A 82 -8.42 8.97 10.49
C SER A 82 -7.81 9.91 11.54
N ASP A 83 -6.49 9.84 11.79
CA ASP A 83 -5.84 10.80 12.68
C ASP A 83 -5.85 12.22 12.11
N LEU A 84 -5.66 12.36 10.80
CA LEU A 84 -5.72 13.66 10.14
C LEU A 84 -7.11 14.29 10.21
N GLU A 85 -8.16 13.53 9.88
CA GLU A 85 -9.56 13.95 10.04
C GLU A 85 -9.86 14.40 11.47
N ARG A 86 -9.45 13.58 12.46
CA ARG A 86 -9.60 13.89 13.87
C ARG A 86 -8.91 15.20 14.25
N ARG A 87 -7.67 15.43 13.78
CA ARG A 87 -6.93 16.68 14.03
C ARG A 87 -7.63 17.89 13.44
N TYR A 88 -8.13 17.82 12.21
CA TYR A 88 -8.89 18.92 11.60
C TYR A 88 -10.19 19.21 12.36
N ARG A 89 -10.82 18.19 12.95
CA ARG A 89 -12.01 18.34 13.79
C ARG A 89 -11.70 18.95 15.15
N GLU A 90 -10.76 18.37 15.90
CA GLU A 90 -10.38 18.81 17.25
C GLU A 90 -9.73 20.21 17.24
N GLN A 91 -8.96 20.51 16.20
CA GLN A 91 -8.18 21.75 16.08
C GLN A 91 -8.71 22.66 14.97
N ALA A 92 -10.01 22.59 14.65
CA ALA A 92 -10.62 23.40 13.59
C ALA A 92 -10.32 24.91 13.74
N HIS A 93 -10.32 25.42 14.97
CA HIS A 93 -9.97 26.80 15.25
C HIS A 93 -8.53 27.16 14.81
N ALA A 94 -7.58 26.23 14.87
CA ALA A 94 -6.19 26.47 14.49
C ALA A 94 -5.99 26.39 12.95
N TYR A 95 -6.66 25.49 12.26
CA TYR A 95 -6.52 25.38 10.80
C TYR A 95 -7.33 26.44 10.05
N PHE A 96 -8.53 26.77 10.52
CA PHE A 96 -9.48 27.60 9.78
C PHE A 96 -9.57 29.05 10.28
N HIS A 97 -8.74 29.47 11.27
CA HIS A 97 -8.79 30.86 11.76
C HIS A 97 -8.49 31.90 10.68
N ARG A 98 -7.73 31.55 9.64
CA ARG A 98 -7.41 32.48 8.54
C ARG A 98 -8.61 32.66 7.60
N LEU A 99 -9.46 31.65 7.49
CA LEU A 99 -10.63 31.65 6.63
C LEU A 99 -11.85 32.31 7.31
N ILE A 100 -12.17 31.89 8.54
CA ILE A 100 -13.36 32.37 9.27
C ILE A 100 -13.04 32.74 10.72
N ARG A 101 -13.88 33.57 11.34
CA ARG A 101 -13.86 33.85 12.78
C ARG A 101 -14.81 32.92 13.53
N ARG A 102 -14.53 32.65 14.80
CA ARG A 102 -15.36 31.82 15.70
C ARG A 102 -15.68 30.45 15.09
N ALA A 103 -14.68 29.82 14.48
CA ALA A 103 -14.81 28.48 13.91
C ALA A 103 -15.23 27.48 14.99
N SER A 104 -16.39 26.85 14.80
CA SER A 104 -16.94 25.80 15.64
C SER A 104 -17.39 24.65 14.75
N VAL A 105 -16.91 23.44 15.01
CA VAL A 105 -17.36 22.25 14.30
C VAL A 105 -18.83 21.98 14.66
N LEU A 106 -19.66 21.69 13.66
CA LEU A 106 -21.00 21.18 13.87
C LEU A 106 -20.92 19.71 14.27
N SER A 107 -21.61 19.35 15.36
CA SER A 107 -21.78 17.93 15.69
C SER A 107 -22.59 17.21 14.62
N GLY A 108 -22.32 15.92 14.43
CA GLY A 108 -23.08 15.09 13.48
C GLY A 108 -24.58 15.08 13.78
N GLU A 109 -24.96 15.05 15.06
CA GLU A 109 -26.36 15.13 15.50
C GLU A 109 -27.02 16.45 15.08
N ARG A 110 -26.33 17.59 15.27
CA ARG A 110 -26.88 18.90 14.91
C ARG A 110 -27.01 19.06 13.40
N LEU A 111 -26.04 18.54 12.65
CA LEU A 111 -26.08 18.53 11.19
C LEU A 111 -27.22 17.63 10.68
N ALA A 112 -27.37 16.42 11.22
CA ALA A 112 -28.45 15.50 10.84
C ALA A 112 -29.82 16.12 11.06
N LEU A 113 -30.08 16.71 12.22
CA LEU A 113 -31.36 17.40 12.50
C LEU A 113 -31.64 18.52 11.48
N LEU A 114 -30.63 19.32 11.13
CA LEU A 114 -30.77 20.39 10.13
C LEU A 114 -31.12 19.83 8.75
N LEU A 115 -30.51 18.70 8.36
CA LEU A 115 -30.72 18.08 7.06
C LEU A 115 -32.06 17.34 7.00
N ASP A 116 -32.48 16.65 8.07
CA ASP A 116 -33.79 16.00 8.17
C ASP A 116 -34.93 17.02 8.02
N GLU A 117 -34.78 18.20 8.64
CA GLU A 117 -35.72 19.30 8.46
C GLU A 117 -35.78 19.77 7.00
N ALA A 118 -34.62 19.94 6.34
CA ALA A 118 -34.57 20.32 4.93
C ALA A 118 -35.18 19.26 4.00
N VAL A 119 -34.96 17.98 4.26
CA VAL A 119 -35.61 16.87 3.54
C VAL A 119 -37.12 16.91 3.74
N SER A 120 -37.59 17.12 4.98
CA SER A 120 -39.03 17.21 5.28
C SER A 120 -39.72 18.37 4.56
N ARG A 121 -39.00 19.48 4.32
CA ARG A 121 -39.46 20.64 3.54
C ARG A 121 -39.34 20.45 2.02
N GLY A 122 -38.74 19.35 1.56
CA GLY A 122 -38.50 19.08 0.14
C GLY A 122 -37.38 19.95 -0.47
N GLU A 123 -36.53 20.56 0.35
CA GLU A 123 -35.38 21.37 -0.10
C GLU A 123 -34.20 20.49 -0.53
N LEU A 124 -34.13 19.26 -0.01
CA LEU A 124 -33.16 18.22 -0.34
C LEU A 124 -33.85 16.87 -0.50
N SER A 125 -33.28 15.99 -1.32
CA SER A 125 -33.60 14.55 -1.24
C SER A 125 -32.84 13.86 -0.10
N GLU A 126 -33.28 12.65 0.29
CA GLU A 126 -32.55 11.82 1.25
C GLU A 126 -31.12 11.54 0.79
N GLU A 127 -30.93 11.23 -0.50
CA GLU A 127 -29.61 11.00 -1.09
C GLU A 127 -28.72 12.26 -1.01
N GLU A 128 -29.29 13.44 -1.28
CA GLU A 128 -28.54 14.71 -1.19
C GLU A 128 -28.16 15.05 0.26
N ALA A 129 -29.05 14.78 1.22
CA ALA A 129 -28.74 14.91 2.64
C ALA A 129 -27.63 13.95 3.08
N GLU A 130 -27.66 12.69 2.63
CA GLU A 130 -26.60 11.71 2.89
C GLU A 130 -25.25 12.18 2.32
N GLN A 131 -25.24 12.79 1.13
CA GLN A 131 -24.01 13.35 0.56
C GLN A 131 -23.40 14.43 1.47
N ILE A 132 -24.21 15.30 2.08
CA ILE A 132 -23.71 16.32 3.02
C ILE A 132 -23.24 15.67 4.33
N LEU A 133 -23.97 14.67 4.86
CA LEU A 133 -23.61 13.96 6.08
C LEU A 133 -22.27 13.23 6.00
N GLN A 134 -21.90 12.78 4.80
CA GLN A 134 -20.62 12.13 4.56
C GLN A 134 -19.43 13.10 4.55
N ALA A 135 -19.64 14.42 4.67
CA ALA A 135 -18.55 15.40 4.79
C ALA A 135 -17.70 15.13 6.05
N ASP A 136 -16.38 15.21 5.91
CA ASP A 136 -15.48 14.84 7.01
C ASP A 136 -15.57 15.83 8.18
N VAL A 137 -15.73 17.12 7.86
CA VAL A 137 -15.97 18.19 8.84
C VAL A 137 -16.89 19.26 8.25
N VAL A 138 -17.91 19.66 9.02
CA VAL A 138 -18.68 20.88 8.76
C VAL A 138 -18.44 21.86 9.89
N ILE A 139 -18.08 23.09 9.56
CA ILE A 139 -17.70 24.13 10.53
C ILE A 139 -18.61 25.33 10.33
N GLN A 140 -19.18 25.85 11.40
CA GLN A 140 -19.88 27.12 11.42
C GLN A 140 -18.96 28.19 11.97
N GLY A 141 -19.04 29.38 11.38
CA GLY A 141 -18.30 30.53 11.84
C GLY A 141 -18.86 31.81 11.26
N ARG A 142 -18.03 32.86 11.23
CA ARG A 142 -18.38 34.16 10.67
C ARG A 142 -17.34 34.63 9.68
N HIS A 143 -17.82 35.15 8.55
CA HIS A 143 -16.95 35.77 7.57
C HIS A 143 -16.20 36.96 8.20
N ARG A 144 -14.89 37.05 7.95
CA ARG A 144 -14.01 37.96 8.71
C ARG A 144 -14.38 39.44 8.55
N HIS A 145 -14.86 39.82 7.37
CA HIS A 145 -15.18 41.21 7.02
C HIS A 145 -16.66 41.55 7.21
N THR A 146 -17.56 40.67 6.79
CA THR A 146 -19.01 40.96 6.77
C THR A 146 -19.72 40.55 8.07
N GLN A 147 -19.07 39.78 8.95
CA GLN A 147 -19.65 39.19 10.16
C GLN A 147 -20.85 38.26 9.91
N GLN A 148 -21.20 38.01 8.65
CA GLN A 148 -22.25 37.08 8.25
C GLN A 148 -21.87 35.67 8.68
N GLU A 149 -22.87 34.93 9.12
CA GLU A 149 -22.73 33.51 9.43
C GLU A 149 -22.41 32.73 8.15
N VAL A 150 -21.43 31.84 8.25
CA VAL A 150 -20.94 31.05 7.12
C VAL A 150 -20.59 29.65 7.59
N TYR A 151 -20.86 28.68 6.73
CA TYR A 151 -20.53 27.29 6.89
C TYR A 151 -19.32 26.94 6.01
N VAL A 152 -18.50 26.02 6.48
CA VAL A 152 -17.34 25.51 5.76
C VAL A 152 -17.49 24.01 5.72
N VAL A 153 -17.54 23.46 4.51
CA VAL A 153 -17.61 22.02 4.27
C VAL A 153 -16.23 21.56 3.85
N VAL A 154 -15.65 20.65 4.62
CA VAL A 154 -14.25 20.22 4.49
C VAL A 154 -14.18 18.75 4.13
N GLU A 155 -13.46 18.45 3.06
CA GLU A 155 -12.94 17.10 2.76
C GLU A 155 -11.49 17.02 3.22
N VAL A 156 -11.17 16.00 4.03
CA VAL A 156 -9.85 15.76 4.57
C VAL A 156 -9.26 14.52 3.90
N SER A 157 -8.06 14.66 3.35
CA SER A 157 -7.28 13.55 2.82
C SER A 157 -5.83 13.70 3.22
N TRP A 158 -5.10 12.59 3.36
CA TRP A 158 -3.65 12.67 3.59
C TRP A 158 -2.97 13.43 2.44
N GLY A 159 -3.29 13.07 1.19
CA GLY A 159 -2.91 13.81 -0.01
C GLY A 159 -4.14 14.13 -0.85
N VAL A 160 -4.40 15.42 -1.08
CA VAL A 160 -5.63 15.88 -1.75
C VAL A 160 -5.54 15.67 -3.26
N GLY A 161 -6.46 14.87 -3.79
CA GLY A 161 -6.66 14.61 -5.22
C GLY A 161 -7.87 15.34 -5.80
N ILE A 162 -8.15 15.10 -7.09
CA ILE A 162 -9.28 15.73 -7.81
C ILE A 162 -10.60 15.35 -7.15
N ASP A 163 -10.80 14.08 -6.83
CA ASP A 163 -12.03 13.58 -6.23
C ASP A 163 -12.36 14.28 -4.91
N ASP A 164 -11.35 14.59 -4.09
CA ASP A 164 -11.54 15.32 -2.83
C ASP A 164 -12.09 16.74 -3.09
N VAL A 165 -11.56 17.42 -4.10
CA VAL A 165 -12.04 18.74 -4.53
C VAL A 165 -13.47 18.68 -5.05
N GLU A 166 -13.80 17.65 -5.83
CA GLU A 166 -15.14 17.47 -6.36
C GLU A 166 -16.16 17.18 -5.27
N ARG A 167 -15.81 16.33 -4.29
CA ARG A 167 -16.64 16.06 -3.12
C ARG A 167 -16.88 17.32 -2.32
N ALA A 168 -15.83 18.09 -2.01
CA ALA A 168 -15.94 19.35 -1.27
C ALA A 168 -16.88 20.34 -1.98
N ALA A 169 -16.67 20.56 -3.27
CA ALA A 169 -17.49 21.46 -4.08
C ALA A 169 -18.96 21.00 -4.15
N LYS A 170 -19.20 19.70 -4.40
CA LYS A 170 -20.54 19.13 -4.48
C LYS A 170 -21.29 19.29 -3.16
N ARG A 171 -20.69 18.87 -2.05
CA ARG A 171 -21.30 18.89 -0.72
C ARG A 171 -21.56 20.32 -0.24
N ALA A 172 -20.63 21.24 -0.47
CA ALA A 172 -20.84 22.66 -0.20
C ALA A 172 -21.99 23.26 -1.03
N THR A 173 -22.09 22.88 -2.30
CA THR A 173 -23.17 23.34 -3.18
C THR A 173 -24.52 22.86 -2.66
N LEU A 174 -24.64 21.60 -2.27
CA LEU A 174 -25.87 21.05 -1.69
C LEU A 174 -26.27 21.80 -0.41
N LEU A 175 -25.34 21.99 0.53
CA LEU A 175 -25.62 22.74 1.76
C LEU A 175 -26.01 24.20 1.48
N SER A 176 -25.41 24.84 0.47
CA SER A 176 -25.71 26.23 0.12
C SER A 176 -27.14 26.45 -0.39
N ARG A 177 -27.80 25.40 -0.93
CA ARG A 177 -29.21 25.47 -1.39
C ARG A 177 -30.18 25.76 -0.25
N LEU A 178 -29.79 25.49 1.00
CA LEU A 178 -30.56 25.80 2.20
C LEU A 178 -30.51 27.29 2.58
N GLY A 179 -29.94 28.16 1.72
CA GLY A 179 -29.75 29.58 2.00
C GLY A 179 -28.59 29.86 2.97
N LEU A 180 -27.78 28.84 3.28
CA LEU A 180 -26.63 28.95 4.17
C LEU A 180 -25.38 29.32 3.36
N PRO A 181 -24.76 30.48 3.57
CA PRO A 181 -23.49 30.81 2.91
C PRO A 181 -22.46 29.73 3.22
N THR A 182 -21.94 29.06 2.20
CA THR A 182 -21.08 27.88 2.37
C THR A 182 -19.80 28.00 1.57
N ILE A 183 -18.66 27.67 2.19
CA ILE A 183 -17.34 27.66 1.58
C ILE A 183 -16.88 26.20 1.43
N PRO A 184 -16.62 25.71 0.20
CA PRO A 184 -15.98 24.42 0.00
C PRO A 184 -14.49 24.48 0.32
N VAL A 185 -13.99 23.49 1.05
CA VAL A 185 -12.57 23.38 1.42
C VAL A 185 -12.09 21.95 1.25
N VAL A 186 -10.86 21.81 0.74
CA VAL A 186 -10.06 20.59 0.87
C VAL A 186 -8.92 20.80 1.84
N ALA A 187 -8.63 19.77 2.62
CA ALA A 187 -7.66 19.80 3.70
C ALA A 187 -6.76 18.56 3.64
N GLY A 188 -5.46 18.75 3.83
CA GLY A 188 -4.52 17.64 3.80
C GLY A 188 -3.08 18.04 4.08
N THR A 189 -2.13 17.15 3.82
CA THR A 189 -0.70 17.48 3.95
C THR A 189 -0.10 18.04 2.65
N TRP A 190 -0.71 17.75 1.50
CA TRP A 190 -0.41 18.39 0.21
C TRP A 190 -1.62 18.29 -0.73
N VAL A 191 -1.59 19.06 -1.82
CA VAL A 191 -2.56 18.99 -2.92
C VAL A 191 -1.82 18.65 -4.20
N THR A 192 -2.34 17.74 -5.03
CA THR A 192 -1.74 17.45 -6.33
C THR A 192 -1.88 18.63 -7.29
N PRO A 193 -0.96 18.81 -8.26
CA PRO A 193 -1.04 19.92 -9.21
C PRO A 193 -2.37 20.00 -9.97
N ASP A 194 -2.88 18.85 -10.42
CA ASP A 194 -4.16 18.77 -11.14
C ASP A 194 -5.35 19.11 -10.23
N ALA A 195 -5.34 18.63 -8.97
CA ALA A 195 -6.36 18.96 -7.99
C ALA A 195 -6.36 20.47 -7.68
N ALA A 196 -5.19 21.12 -7.60
CA ALA A 196 -5.11 22.57 -7.39
C ALA A 196 -5.72 23.37 -8.56
N VAL A 197 -5.56 22.91 -9.81
CA VAL A 197 -6.23 23.51 -10.99
C VAL A 197 -7.75 23.38 -10.89
N VAL A 198 -8.23 22.19 -10.53
CA VAL A 198 -9.67 21.94 -10.35
C VAL A 198 -10.22 22.75 -9.18
N ALA A 199 -9.46 22.89 -8.08
CA ALA A 199 -9.86 23.65 -6.90
C ALA A 199 -10.09 25.13 -7.24
N ARG A 200 -9.18 25.75 -7.99
CA ARG A 200 -9.39 27.12 -8.50
C ARG A 200 -10.65 27.23 -9.37
N THR A 201 -10.83 26.29 -10.29
CA THR A 201 -11.97 26.26 -11.22
C THR A 201 -13.30 26.14 -10.48
N LYS A 202 -13.36 25.29 -9.44
CA LYS A 202 -14.56 25.04 -8.61
C LYS A 202 -14.66 25.96 -7.38
N LYS A 203 -13.76 26.94 -7.25
CA LYS A 203 -13.69 27.89 -6.11
C LYS A 203 -13.56 27.21 -4.74
N VAL A 204 -12.80 26.11 -4.70
CA VAL A 204 -12.51 25.34 -3.49
C VAL A 204 -11.24 25.87 -2.85
N TRP A 205 -11.32 26.20 -1.56
CA TRP A 205 -10.16 26.62 -0.78
C TRP A 205 -9.30 25.43 -0.40
N GLN A 206 -7.99 25.65 -0.31
CA GLN A 206 -7.04 24.59 0.05
C GLN A 206 -6.40 24.91 1.40
N VAL A 207 -6.41 23.96 2.33
CA VAL A 207 -5.83 24.10 3.67
C VAL A 207 -4.83 22.99 3.95
N THR A 208 -3.55 23.29 3.80
CA THR A 208 -2.46 22.31 3.96
C THR A 208 -1.43 22.76 4.98
N ASP A 209 -1.11 21.91 5.96
CA ASP A 209 -0.08 22.18 6.98
C ASP A 209 -0.11 23.61 7.57
N GLY A 210 -1.31 24.09 7.89
CA GLY A 210 -1.52 25.44 8.46
C GLY A 210 -1.37 26.60 7.47
N ARG A 211 -1.25 26.32 6.17
CA ARG A 211 -1.38 27.28 5.07
C ARG A 211 -2.82 27.26 4.56
N VAL A 212 -3.28 28.41 4.09
CA VAL A 212 -4.61 28.58 3.50
C VAL A 212 -4.40 29.28 2.17
N GLU A 213 -4.77 28.62 1.08
CA GLU A 213 -4.67 29.15 -0.27
C GLU A 213 -6.08 29.46 -0.79
N SER A 214 -6.27 30.71 -1.22
CA SER A 214 -7.50 31.16 -1.87
C SER A 214 -7.59 30.60 -3.28
N PRO A 215 -8.78 30.18 -3.74
CA PRO A 215 -8.97 29.81 -5.14
C PRO A 215 -8.82 31.00 -6.11
N GLU A 216 -8.76 32.24 -5.60
CA GLU A 216 -8.69 33.47 -6.39
C GLU A 216 -7.26 34.07 -6.48
N GLU A 217 -6.31 33.59 -5.67
CA GLU A 217 -4.93 34.11 -5.64
C GLU A 217 -3.99 33.24 -6.50
N SER A 218 -3.17 33.89 -7.34
CA SER A 218 -2.04 33.32 -8.07
C SER A 218 -0.73 33.94 -7.56
#